data_AF-A0A957BJD7-F1
#
_entry.id   AF-A0A957BJD7-F1
#
_cell.length_a   1.000
_cell.length_b   1.000
_cell.length_c   1.000
_cell.angle_alpha   90.00
_cell.angle_beta   90.00
_cell.angle_gamma   90.00
#
_symmetry.space_group_name_H-M   'P 1'
#
loop_
_entity.id
_entity.type
_entity.pdbx_description
1 polymer ?
#
loop_
_entity_poly.entity_id
_entity_poly.type
_entity_poly.pdbx_seq_one_letter_code
_entity_poly.pdbx_strand_id
1 'polypeptide(L)'
;MNKFEAFETFEEYQFQDNSREARRSRPGPKKKKDRRARQTMREIREMDDGIENWVPSYAKAIDPRHHERQWVTESIGPFYRDQIVTDVTRLVKGGKEANVYACIGHPATGVDLIAAKLYRPRMLRHLKNDAIYKAGRTLRNAEGKQLKGRREKLAMRKKTTFGKEVDIQWWIGNEYRTQTQLFEAGANVPKPIGHQGNTILMQYIGDAYGPAPTLSEVRLPQDEAAALFTRVMQNVSLMLDNHLVHGDLSAYNILYWEGDIYLIDF
;
A
#
# COMPACT_ATOMS: atom_id res chain seq x y z
N MET A 1 4.51 22.62 8.53
CA MET A 1 4.29 21.24 8.93
C MET A 1 3.12 20.70 8.14
N ASN A 2 3.38 19.83 7.17
CA ASN A 2 2.30 19.11 6.47
C ASN A 2 1.66 18.10 7.43
N LYS A 3 0.39 17.70 7.23
CA LYS A 3 -0.29 16.66 8.05
C LYS A 3 0.57 15.40 8.20
N PHE A 4 1.31 15.06 7.15
CA PHE A 4 2.27 13.96 7.11
C PHE A 4 3.51 14.16 7.99
N GLU A 5 4.01 15.39 8.17
CA GLU A 5 5.14 15.67 9.08
C GLU A 5 4.69 15.64 10.55
N ALA A 6 3.45 16.03 10.83
CA ALA A 6 2.87 15.94 12.17
C ALA A 6 2.67 14.47 12.62
N PHE A 7 2.37 13.57 11.67
CA PHE A 7 2.31 12.12 11.89
C PHE A 7 3.67 11.56 12.35
N GLU A 8 4.77 12.02 11.76
CA GLU A 8 6.12 11.52 12.06
C GLU A 8 6.63 11.94 13.45
N THR A 9 6.34 13.18 13.87
CA THR A 9 6.76 13.68 15.20
C THR A 9 6.03 12.98 16.34
N PHE A 10 4.80 12.51 16.11
CA PHE A 10 3.98 11.86 17.15
C PHE A 10 4.39 10.39 17.41
N GLU A 11 4.76 9.62 16.37
CA GLU A 11 5.35 8.27 16.55
C GLU A 11 6.75 8.32 17.19
N GLU A 12 7.59 9.31 16.84
CA GLU A 12 8.87 9.56 17.54
C GLU A 12 8.63 9.84 19.03
N TYR A 13 7.56 10.58 19.35
CA TYR A 13 7.13 10.80 20.72
C TYR A 13 6.74 9.49 21.40
N GLN A 14 5.84 8.67 20.85
CA GLN A 14 5.41 7.44 21.54
C GLN A 14 6.53 6.40 21.80
N PHE A 15 7.59 6.37 20.99
CA PHE A 15 8.79 5.57 21.29
C PHE A 15 9.67 6.17 22.39
N GLN A 16 9.63 7.50 22.59
CA GLN A 16 10.37 8.22 23.63
C GLN A 16 9.54 8.47 24.91
N ASP A 17 8.21 8.38 24.83
CA ASP A 17 7.23 8.77 25.86
C ASP A 17 6.86 7.62 26.81
N ASN A 18 7.59 6.49 26.76
CA ASN A 18 7.84 5.67 27.96
C ASN A 18 8.72 6.42 28.98
N SER A 19 9.14 7.65 28.68
CA SER A 19 9.87 8.52 29.59
C SER A 19 9.37 9.97 29.53
N ARG A 20 8.43 10.26 30.43
CA ARG A 20 8.17 11.56 31.10
C ARG A 20 6.96 12.38 30.61
N GLU A 21 6.00 12.41 31.52
CA GLU A 21 4.80 13.25 31.57
C GLU A 21 5.04 14.78 31.59
N ALA A 22 4.03 15.47 31.02
CA ALA A 22 3.41 16.75 31.42
C ALA A 22 4.09 18.10 31.14
N ARG A 23 3.42 18.97 30.34
CA ARG A 23 2.77 20.24 30.80
C ARG A 23 2.19 21.16 29.67
N ARG A 24 0.87 21.40 29.78
CA ARG A 24 -0.03 22.57 29.50
C ARG A 24 0.31 23.79 28.59
N SER A 25 -0.56 23.97 27.57
CA SER A 25 -1.40 25.13 27.10
C SER A 25 -0.89 26.57 26.86
N ARG A 26 -1.23 27.17 25.68
CA ARG A 26 -2.15 28.36 25.47
C ARG A 26 -2.31 28.79 23.97
N PRO A 27 -3.37 29.55 23.58
CA PRO A 27 -3.92 29.61 22.20
C PRO A 27 -3.60 30.89 21.38
N GLY A 28 -3.61 30.76 20.04
CA GLY A 28 -3.39 31.84 19.05
C GLY A 28 -4.60 32.18 18.16
N PRO A 29 -4.53 33.24 17.32
CA PRO A 29 -5.67 34.09 16.97
C PRO A 29 -6.50 33.65 15.74
N LYS A 30 -7.78 34.07 15.72
CA LYS A 30 -8.83 33.74 14.73
C LYS A 30 -8.59 34.42 13.36
N LYS A 31 -8.58 33.64 12.28
CA LYS A 31 -8.63 34.14 10.89
C LYS A 31 -10.06 34.13 10.32
N LYS A 32 -10.40 35.20 9.58
CA LYS A 32 -11.70 35.48 8.95
C LYS A 32 -12.12 34.37 7.96
N LYS A 33 -13.40 33.99 8.04
CA LYS A 33 -14.04 32.91 7.27
C LYS A 33 -14.36 33.36 5.85
N ASP A 34 -13.73 32.72 4.87
CA ASP A 34 -14.02 32.93 3.45
C ASP A 34 -15.35 32.25 3.08
N ARG A 35 -16.35 33.07 2.71
CA ARG A 35 -17.76 32.67 2.59
C ARG A 35 -18.01 31.82 1.34
N ARG A 36 -17.14 31.95 0.33
CA ARG A 36 -17.20 31.22 -0.96
C ARG A 36 -16.73 29.77 -0.83
N ALA A 37 -15.66 29.53 -0.06
CA ALA A 37 -15.25 28.18 0.34
C ALA A 37 -16.32 27.48 1.22
N ARG A 38 -17.06 28.28 2.00
CA ARG A 38 -18.33 27.95 2.69
C ARG A 38 -19.33 27.18 1.82
N GLN A 39 -19.63 27.79 0.69
CA GLN A 39 -20.71 27.37 -0.20
C GLN A 39 -20.30 26.16 -1.03
N THR A 40 -19.06 26.17 -1.56
CA THR A 40 -18.50 25.02 -2.30
C THR A 40 -18.29 23.79 -1.39
N MET A 41 -17.86 23.97 -0.14
CA MET A 41 -17.80 22.85 0.81
C MET A 41 -19.19 22.32 1.23
N ARG A 42 -20.23 23.16 1.14
CA ARG A 42 -21.60 22.74 1.46
C ARG A 42 -22.20 21.93 0.32
N GLU A 43 -21.96 22.34 -0.92
CA GLU A 43 -22.38 21.59 -2.12
C GLU A 43 -21.63 20.25 -2.26
N ILE A 44 -20.35 20.18 -1.85
CA ILE A 44 -19.60 18.92 -1.73
C ILE A 44 -20.13 18.03 -0.58
N ARG A 45 -20.66 18.64 0.49
CA ARG A 45 -21.26 17.93 1.63
C ARG A 45 -22.67 17.41 1.36
N GLU A 46 -23.35 17.93 0.34
CA GLU A 46 -24.70 17.53 -0.03
C GLU A 46 -24.70 16.37 -1.06
N MET A 47 -23.51 15.91 -1.51
CA MET A 47 -23.30 14.56 -2.02
C MET A 47 -22.93 13.66 -0.82
N ASP A 48 -23.94 13.00 -0.26
CA ASP A 48 -23.78 12.06 0.86
C ASP A 48 -23.14 10.76 0.35
N ASP A 49 -21.80 10.74 0.31
CA ASP A 49 -20.98 9.63 -0.20
C ASP A 49 -20.62 8.59 0.88
N GLY A 50 -21.25 8.63 2.06
CA GLY A 50 -21.05 7.64 3.14
C GLY A 50 -19.66 7.62 3.82
N ILE A 51 -18.66 8.35 3.32
CA ILE A 51 -17.30 8.38 3.90
C ILE A 51 -17.23 9.13 5.23
N GLU A 52 -18.01 10.22 5.41
CA GLU A 52 -17.92 11.02 6.65
C GLU A 52 -18.20 10.16 7.91
N ASN A 53 -18.87 9.01 7.74
CA ASN A 53 -19.18 8.06 8.82
C ASN A 53 -18.59 6.65 8.62
N TRP A 54 -17.89 6.35 7.51
CA TRP A 54 -17.31 5.02 7.33
C TRP A 54 -16.09 4.85 8.23
N VAL A 55 -16.17 3.86 9.11
CA VAL A 55 -15.07 3.44 9.97
C VAL A 55 -14.88 1.95 9.73
N PRO A 56 -13.72 1.53 9.19
CA PRO A 56 -13.44 0.12 8.98
C PRO A 56 -13.57 -0.66 10.28
N SER A 57 -14.08 -1.89 10.25
CA SER A 57 -14.32 -2.69 11.46
C SER A 57 -13.04 -2.92 12.28
N TYR A 58 -11.90 -3.14 11.61
CA TYR A 58 -10.57 -3.15 12.24
C TYR A 58 -10.33 -1.89 13.08
N ALA A 59 -10.67 -0.72 12.53
CA ALA A 59 -10.42 0.56 13.16
C ALA A 59 -11.45 0.94 14.24
N LYS A 60 -12.59 0.24 14.35
CA LYS A 60 -13.58 0.49 15.41
C LYS A 60 -13.04 0.21 16.80
N ALA A 61 -12.18 -0.80 16.94
CA ALA A 61 -11.51 -1.16 18.19
C ALA A 61 -10.35 -0.21 18.54
N ILE A 62 -9.92 0.62 17.59
CA ILE A 62 -8.81 1.56 17.76
C ILE A 62 -9.38 2.93 18.19
N ASP A 63 -8.71 3.58 19.16
CA ASP A 63 -9.06 4.94 19.60
C ASP A 63 -9.28 5.86 18.37
N PRO A 64 -10.40 6.61 18.29
CA PRO A 64 -10.66 7.57 17.22
C PRO A 64 -9.53 8.56 16.92
N ARG A 65 -8.70 8.87 17.93
CA ARG A 65 -7.55 9.78 17.84
C ARG A 65 -6.26 9.05 17.47
N HIS A 66 -6.29 7.72 17.41
CA HIS A 66 -5.14 6.93 17.00
C HIS A 66 -4.87 7.16 15.50
N HIS A 67 -3.62 7.47 15.20
CA HIS A 67 -3.18 7.83 13.86
C HIS A 67 -3.42 6.69 12.85
N GLU A 68 -3.27 5.43 13.26
CA GLU A 68 -3.49 4.28 12.37
C GLU A 68 -4.92 4.22 11.83
N ARG A 69 -5.92 4.56 12.67
CA ARG A 69 -7.32 4.59 12.25
C ARG A 69 -7.54 5.60 11.13
N GLN A 70 -7.03 6.82 11.31
CA GLN A 70 -7.13 7.86 10.28
C GLN A 70 -6.38 7.43 9.01
N TRP A 71 -5.18 6.87 9.16
CA TRP A 71 -4.36 6.45 8.04
C TRP A 71 -5.02 5.36 7.19
N VAL A 72 -5.52 4.28 7.81
CA VAL A 72 -6.24 3.21 7.10
C VAL A 72 -7.49 3.77 6.41
N THR A 73 -8.24 4.64 7.08
CA THR A 73 -9.46 5.24 6.52
C THR A 73 -9.15 6.15 5.33
N GLU A 74 -8.10 6.97 5.40
CA GLU A 74 -7.69 7.86 4.31
C GLU A 74 -7.11 7.08 3.11
N SER A 75 -6.33 6.03 3.38
CA SER A 75 -5.71 5.21 2.34
C SER A 75 -6.70 4.28 1.62
N ILE A 76 -7.68 3.72 2.33
CA ILE A 76 -8.66 2.76 1.76
C ILE A 76 -9.98 3.43 1.37
N GLY A 77 -10.31 4.59 1.95
CA GLY A 77 -11.54 5.34 1.67
C GLY A 77 -11.87 5.56 0.19
N PRO A 78 -10.89 5.83 -0.70
CA PRO A 78 -11.15 5.88 -2.13
C PRO A 78 -11.71 4.58 -2.72
N PHE A 79 -11.19 3.41 -2.33
CA PHE A 79 -11.68 2.11 -2.79
C PHE A 79 -13.03 1.73 -2.18
N TYR A 80 -13.35 2.26 -0.99
CA TYR A 80 -14.68 2.15 -0.42
C TYR A 80 -15.72 2.93 -1.22
N ARG A 81 -15.41 4.19 -1.60
CA ARG A 81 -16.26 4.98 -2.50
C ARG A 81 -16.51 4.30 -3.83
N ASP A 82 -15.45 3.76 -4.41
CA ASP A 82 -15.51 3.12 -5.73
C ASP A 82 -16.15 1.72 -5.67
N GLN A 83 -16.70 1.32 -4.51
CA GLN A 83 -17.33 0.03 -4.28
C GLN A 83 -16.44 -1.15 -4.66
N ILE A 84 -15.14 -1.05 -4.35
CA ILE A 84 -14.17 -2.15 -4.49
C ILE A 84 -14.03 -2.88 -3.15
N VAL A 85 -13.98 -2.12 -2.05
CA VAL A 85 -13.88 -2.63 -0.68
C VAL A 85 -15.14 -2.25 0.10
N THR A 86 -15.69 -3.17 0.88
CA THR A 86 -16.82 -2.89 1.78
C THR A 86 -16.36 -2.68 3.22
N ASP A 87 -15.33 -3.39 3.66
CA ASP A 87 -14.80 -3.28 5.01
C ASP A 87 -13.32 -3.68 5.11
N VAL A 88 -12.63 -3.21 6.16
CA VAL A 88 -11.29 -3.66 6.55
C VAL A 88 -11.42 -4.42 7.86
N THR A 89 -11.02 -5.69 7.87
CA THR A 89 -11.32 -6.61 8.98
C THR A 89 -10.16 -6.75 9.95
N ARG A 90 -8.93 -6.87 9.44
CA ARG A 90 -7.74 -7.12 10.26
C ARG A 90 -6.44 -6.63 9.61
N LEU A 91 -5.46 -6.31 10.45
CA LEU A 91 -4.07 -6.22 10.05
C LEU A 91 -3.52 -7.64 9.83
N VAL A 92 -2.94 -7.87 8.66
CA VAL A 92 -2.35 -9.16 8.26
C VAL A 92 -0.88 -9.19 8.63
N LYS A 93 -0.14 -8.16 8.19
CA LYS A 93 1.29 -8.04 8.43
C LYS A 93 1.65 -6.56 8.61
N GLY A 94 2.27 -6.25 9.75
CA GLY A 94 2.89 -4.95 9.99
C GLY A 94 4.33 -4.95 9.52
N GLY A 95 4.74 -3.92 8.80
CA GLY A 95 6.11 -3.80 8.28
C GLY A 95 6.67 -2.39 8.45
N LYS A 96 8.00 -2.28 8.32
CA LYS A 96 8.70 -0.98 8.30
C LYS A 96 8.33 -0.16 7.06
N GLU A 97 7.98 -0.84 5.98
CA GLU A 97 7.78 -0.26 4.65
C GLU A 97 6.31 -0.17 4.26
N ALA A 98 5.56 -1.24 4.52
CA ALA A 98 4.12 -1.28 4.29
C ALA A 98 3.43 -2.09 5.38
N ASN A 99 2.13 -1.81 5.56
CA ASN A 99 1.23 -2.68 6.28
C ASN A 99 0.31 -3.36 5.27
N VAL A 100 -0.02 -4.64 5.51
CA VAL A 100 -1.00 -5.38 4.72
C VAL A 100 -2.24 -5.60 5.58
N TYR A 101 -3.41 -5.26 5.05
CA TYR A 101 -4.71 -5.45 5.71
C TYR A 101 -5.58 -6.40 4.89
N ALA A 102 -6.42 -7.19 5.56
CA ALA A 102 -7.45 -8.00 4.93
C ALA A 102 -8.75 -7.20 4.87
N CYS A 103 -9.30 -7.09 3.67
CA CYS A 103 -10.51 -6.34 3.37
C CYS A 103 -11.57 -7.28 2.78
N ILE A 104 -12.84 -6.95 2.98
CA ILE A 104 -13.95 -7.63 2.31
C ILE A 104 -14.15 -6.95 0.96
N GLY A 105 -14.07 -7.73 -0.12
CA GLY A 105 -14.35 -7.25 -1.45
C GLY A 105 -15.83 -6.95 -1.63
N HIS A 106 -16.16 -5.94 -2.42
CA HIS A 106 -17.54 -5.74 -2.83
C HIS A 106 -17.95 -6.87 -3.79
N PRO A 107 -19.19 -7.40 -3.74
CA PRO A 107 -19.61 -8.51 -4.59
C PRO A 107 -19.38 -8.30 -6.10
N ALA A 108 -19.44 -7.05 -6.56
CA ALA A 108 -19.17 -6.69 -7.95
C ALA A 108 -17.71 -6.95 -8.41
N THR A 109 -16.76 -7.09 -7.48
CA THR A 109 -15.35 -7.37 -7.80
C THR A 109 -15.09 -8.84 -8.13
N GLY A 110 -16.01 -9.74 -7.76
CA GLY A 110 -15.86 -11.19 -7.92
C GLY A 110 -14.79 -11.82 -7.03
N VAL A 111 -14.34 -11.11 -5.99
CA VAL A 111 -13.40 -11.61 -4.98
C VAL A 111 -13.95 -11.32 -3.58
N ASP A 112 -13.98 -12.34 -2.72
CA ASP A 112 -14.54 -12.20 -1.36
C ASP A 112 -13.59 -11.45 -0.43
N LEU A 113 -12.29 -11.73 -0.55
CA LEU A 113 -11.24 -11.15 0.28
C LEU A 113 -10.17 -10.45 -0.56
N ILE A 114 -9.77 -9.28 -0.11
CA ILE A 114 -8.78 -8.40 -0.74
C ILE A 114 -7.65 -8.13 0.25
N ALA A 115 -6.41 -8.28 -0.20
CA ALA A 115 -5.24 -7.77 0.50
C ALA A 115 -5.01 -6.30 0.10
N ALA A 116 -4.99 -5.41 1.08
CA ALA A 116 -4.64 -4.00 0.90
C ALA A 116 -3.23 -3.73 1.44
N LYS A 117 -2.26 -3.51 0.56
CA LYS A 117 -0.87 -3.16 0.91
C LYS A 117 -0.73 -1.64 0.93
N LEU A 118 -0.62 -1.09 2.13
CA LEU A 118 -0.53 0.35 2.42
C LEU A 118 0.92 0.71 2.71
N TYR A 119 1.55 1.46 1.80
CA TYR A 119 2.93 1.91 1.97
C TYR A 119 3.01 3.04 2.98
N ARG A 120 3.94 2.89 3.92
CA ARG A 120 4.21 3.89 4.95
C ARG A 120 4.99 5.05 4.31
N PRO A 121 4.63 6.30 4.65
CA PRO A 121 5.42 7.45 4.25
C PRO A 121 6.90 7.32 4.66
N ARG A 122 7.25 6.66 5.78
CA ARG A 122 8.65 6.58 6.24
C ARG A 122 9.65 5.86 5.30
N MET A 123 9.20 5.11 4.29
CA MET A 123 10.06 4.69 3.17
C MET A 123 10.73 5.89 2.46
N LEU A 124 10.13 7.09 2.55
CA LEU A 124 10.62 8.40 2.06
C LEU A 124 12.04 8.77 2.53
N ARG A 125 12.56 8.17 3.62
CA ARG A 125 13.88 8.50 4.18
C ARG A 125 14.98 7.48 3.86
N HIS A 126 14.64 6.24 3.50
CA HIS A 126 15.61 5.14 3.29
C HIS A 126 15.79 4.72 1.83
N LEU A 127 14.98 5.24 0.89
CA LEU A 127 15.25 5.22 -0.58
C LEU A 127 16.52 5.99 -1.01
N LYS A 128 17.45 6.21 -0.07
CA LYS A 128 18.75 6.84 -0.29
C LYS A 128 19.73 5.91 -1.01
N ASN A 129 19.53 4.59 -0.98
CA ASN A 129 20.41 3.60 -1.58
C ASN A 129 19.88 2.96 -2.89
N ASP A 130 18.64 3.24 -3.30
CA ASP A 130 17.99 2.63 -4.46
C ASP A 130 18.38 3.21 -5.83
N ALA A 131 19.42 4.04 -5.89
CA ALA A 131 19.94 4.54 -7.16
C ALA A 131 20.34 3.40 -8.12
N ILE A 132 20.72 2.23 -7.57
CA ILE A 132 21.10 1.02 -8.31
C ILE A 132 19.87 0.36 -8.97
N TYR A 133 18.73 0.24 -8.27
CA TYR A 133 17.50 -0.35 -8.82
C TYR A 133 16.80 0.54 -9.85
N LYS A 134 17.12 1.85 -9.87
CA LYS A 134 16.53 2.85 -10.77
C LYS A 134 17.34 3.07 -12.06
N ALA A 135 18.59 2.60 -12.12
CA ALA A 135 19.46 2.80 -13.28
C ALA A 135 18.90 2.08 -14.52
N GLY A 136 18.43 2.84 -15.52
CA GLY A 136 17.97 2.32 -16.81
C GLY A 136 16.46 2.31 -17.06
N ARG A 137 15.60 2.72 -16.10
CA ARG A 137 14.13 2.71 -16.26
C ARG A 137 13.59 4.04 -16.82
N THR A 138 12.63 3.96 -17.76
CA THR A 138 11.97 5.15 -18.33
C THR A 138 10.89 5.68 -17.39
N LEU A 139 11.06 6.91 -16.89
CA LEU A 139 10.14 7.54 -15.95
C LEU A 139 8.76 7.82 -16.57
N ARG A 140 7.69 7.40 -15.89
CA ARG A 140 6.27 7.60 -16.27
C ARG A 140 5.50 8.16 -15.05
N ASN A 141 4.38 8.86 -15.21
CA ASN A 141 3.58 9.36 -14.08
C ASN A 141 2.56 8.30 -13.57
N ALA A 142 1.75 8.67 -12.58
CA ALA A 142 0.69 7.84 -12.00
C ALA A 142 -0.30 7.35 -13.09
N GLU A 143 -0.53 8.17 -14.12
CA GLU A 143 -1.39 7.88 -15.26
C GLU A 143 -0.66 7.13 -16.40
N GLY A 144 0.58 6.66 -16.21
CA GLY A 144 1.32 5.85 -17.17
C GLY A 144 1.96 6.61 -18.36
N LYS A 145 1.84 7.94 -18.39
CA LYS A 145 2.45 8.82 -19.40
C LYS A 145 3.92 9.07 -19.09
N GLN A 146 4.78 9.03 -20.11
CA GLN A 146 6.20 9.39 -19.94
C GLN A 146 6.35 10.80 -19.33
N LEU A 147 7.12 10.89 -18.24
CA LEU A 147 7.49 12.16 -17.61
C LEU A 147 8.52 12.88 -18.50
N LYS A 148 8.02 13.63 -19.48
CA LYS A 148 8.85 14.43 -20.41
C LYS A 148 9.19 15.83 -19.88
N GLY A 149 8.59 16.27 -18.77
CA GLY A 149 8.75 17.62 -18.26
C GLY A 149 10.11 17.89 -17.59
N ARG A 150 10.73 19.02 -17.96
CA ARG A 150 12.03 19.49 -17.43
C ARG A 150 11.93 19.81 -15.93
N ARG A 151 10.76 20.23 -15.43
CA ARG A 151 10.53 20.68 -14.04
C ARG A 151 10.44 19.51 -13.06
N GLU A 152 9.82 18.40 -13.46
CA GLU A 152 9.68 17.16 -12.71
C GLU A 152 11.03 16.47 -12.59
N LYS A 153 11.77 16.33 -13.70
CA LYS A 153 13.16 15.86 -13.69
C LYS A 153 14.07 16.71 -12.81
N LEU A 154 13.87 18.03 -12.80
CA LEU A 154 14.61 18.96 -11.94
C LEU A 154 14.22 18.85 -10.46
N ALA A 155 12.94 18.66 -10.13
CA ALA A 155 12.46 18.50 -8.76
C ALA A 155 12.96 17.21 -8.10
N MET A 156 12.99 16.12 -8.88
CA MET A 156 13.60 14.83 -8.50
C MET A 156 15.10 14.98 -8.28
N ARG A 157 15.80 15.65 -9.22
CA ARG A 157 17.24 15.96 -9.09
C ARG A 157 17.56 16.87 -7.92
N LYS A 158 16.65 17.79 -7.56
CA LYS A 158 16.76 18.72 -6.43
C LYS A 158 16.26 18.15 -5.09
N LYS A 159 15.80 16.90 -5.05
CA LYS A 159 15.38 16.17 -3.82
C LYS A 159 14.37 16.95 -2.96
N THR A 160 13.49 17.73 -3.58
CA THR A 160 12.46 18.48 -2.84
C THR A 160 11.43 17.51 -2.26
N THR A 161 10.68 17.93 -1.23
CA THR A 161 9.61 17.12 -0.61
C THR A 161 8.60 16.61 -1.65
N PHE A 162 8.30 17.44 -2.65
CA PHE A 162 7.47 17.07 -3.81
C PHE A 162 8.12 16.02 -4.72
N GLY A 163 9.43 16.10 -4.98
CA GLY A 163 10.14 15.10 -5.79
C GLY A 163 10.12 13.72 -5.13
N LYS A 164 10.28 13.65 -3.81
CA LYS A 164 10.20 12.39 -3.06
C LYS A 164 8.82 11.74 -3.13
N GLU A 165 7.75 12.54 -3.08
CA GLU A 165 6.38 12.06 -3.22
C GLU A 165 6.14 11.44 -4.61
N VAL A 166 6.58 12.13 -5.66
CA VAL A 166 6.47 11.64 -7.05
C VAL A 166 7.26 10.35 -7.27
N ASP A 167 8.45 10.24 -6.67
CA ASP A 167 9.28 9.03 -6.69
C ASP A 167 8.54 7.80 -6.11
N ILE A 168 7.79 7.99 -5.01
CA ILE A 168 7.07 6.91 -4.33
C ILE A 168 5.84 6.48 -5.12
N GLN A 169 5.03 7.44 -5.55
CA GLN A 169 3.85 7.14 -6.37
C GLN A 169 4.27 6.38 -7.64
N TRP A 170 5.44 6.71 -8.20
CA TRP A 170 6.01 5.97 -9.30
C TRP A 170 6.42 4.54 -8.93
N TRP A 171 7.08 4.35 -7.79
CA TRP A 171 7.52 3.02 -7.34
C TRP A 171 6.35 2.09 -7.01
N ILE A 172 5.34 2.60 -6.29
CA ILE A 172 4.09 1.86 -6.00
C ILE A 172 3.36 1.50 -7.30
N GLY A 173 3.24 2.47 -8.22
CA GLY A 173 2.67 2.22 -9.54
C GLY A 173 3.49 1.24 -10.37
N ASN A 174 4.81 1.16 -10.16
CA ASN A 174 5.66 0.16 -10.80
C ASN A 174 5.38 -1.23 -10.23
N GLU A 175 5.34 -1.40 -8.92
CA GLU A 175 5.03 -2.68 -8.28
C GLU A 175 3.67 -3.23 -8.75
N TYR A 176 2.63 -2.40 -8.75
CA TYR A 176 1.32 -2.79 -9.27
C TYR A 176 1.38 -3.24 -10.74
N ARG A 177 2.12 -2.51 -11.59
CA ARG A 177 2.30 -2.86 -13.01
C ARG A 177 3.07 -4.15 -13.20
N THR A 178 4.13 -4.38 -12.42
CA THR A 178 4.91 -5.62 -12.45
C THR A 178 4.01 -6.80 -12.11
N GLN A 179 3.26 -6.71 -11.00
CA GLN A 179 2.32 -7.77 -10.60
C GLN A 179 1.25 -7.99 -11.67
N THR A 180 0.72 -6.91 -12.28
CA THR A 180 -0.27 -7.02 -13.36
C THR A 180 0.28 -7.72 -14.59
N GLN A 181 1.46 -7.33 -15.05
CA GLN A 181 2.10 -7.96 -16.19
C GLN A 181 2.35 -9.45 -15.95
N LEU A 182 2.80 -9.83 -14.74
CA LEU A 182 3.03 -11.23 -14.40
C LEU A 182 1.74 -12.03 -14.29
N PHE A 183 0.69 -11.45 -13.69
CA PHE A 183 -0.63 -12.09 -13.64
C PHE A 183 -1.19 -12.35 -15.05
N GLU A 184 -1.12 -11.36 -15.94
CA GLU A 184 -1.55 -11.48 -17.34
C GLU A 184 -0.72 -12.51 -18.13
N ALA A 185 0.57 -12.68 -17.78
CA ALA A 185 1.43 -13.71 -18.34
C ALA A 185 1.16 -15.12 -17.78
N GLY A 186 0.21 -15.28 -16.83
CA GLY A 186 -0.13 -16.56 -16.22
C GLY A 186 0.78 -16.97 -15.07
N ALA A 187 1.55 -16.04 -14.50
CA ALA A 187 2.34 -16.29 -13.32
C ALA A 187 1.44 -16.48 -12.08
N ASN A 188 1.90 -17.30 -11.15
CA ASN A 188 1.33 -17.50 -9.84
C ASN A 188 1.61 -16.28 -8.93
N VAL A 189 0.84 -15.23 -9.13
CA VAL A 189 0.84 -14.02 -8.28
C VAL A 189 -0.58 -13.72 -7.86
N PRO A 190 -0.80 -13.03 -6.71
CA PRO A 190 -2.13 -12.57 -6.35
C PRO A 190 -2.74 -11.73 -7.48
N LYS A 191 -4.01 -11.98 -7.81
CA LYS A 191 -4.71 -11.19 -8.84
C LYS A 191 -4.70 -9.70 -8.46
N PRO A 192 -4.12 -8.80 -9.27
CA PRO A 192 -4.19 -7.37 -9.00
C PRO A 192 -5.63 -6.85 -9.16
N ILE A 193 -6.02 -5.91 -8.32
CA ILE A 193 -7.39 -5.33 -8.32
C ILE A 193 -7.33 -3.84 -8.65
N GLY A 194 -6.41 -3.11 -8.02
CA GLY A 194 -6.25 -1.68 -8.28
C GLY A 194 -5.13 -1.07 -7.45
N HIS A 195 -4.74 0.16 -7.79
CA HIS A 195 -3.87 0.97 -6.94
C HIS A 195 -4.34 2.42 -6.93
N GLN A 196 -4.18 3.09 -5.80
CA GLN A 196 -4.51 4.50 -5.65
C GLN A 196 -3.71 5.10 -4.49
N GLY A 197 -3.04 6.21 -4.76
CA GLY A 197 -2.16 6.85 -3.78
C GLY A 197 -1.11 5.86 -3.27
N ASN A 198 -1.04 5.70 -1.95
CA ASN A 198 -0.09 4.83 -1.29
C ASN A 198 -0.57 3.38 -1.10
N THR A 199 -1.57 2.92 -1.86
CA THR A 199 -2.23 1.63 -1.63
C THR A 199 -2.32 0.80 -2.90
N ILE A 200 -1.99 -0.49 -2.77
CA ILE A 200 -2.25 -1.53 -3.77
C ILE A 200 -3.28 -2.51 -3.21
N LEU A 201 -4.28 -2.84 -4.01
CA LEU A 201 -5.25 -3.91 -3.76
C LEU A 201 -4.97 -5.10 -4.68
N MET A 202 -4.94 -6.28 -4.08
CA MET A 202 -4.75 -7.56 -4.76
C MET A 202 -5.55 -8.65 -4.08
N GLN A 203 -5.70 -9.80 -4.71
CA GLN A 203 -6.33 -10.98 -4.14
C GLN A 203 -5.72 -11.32 -2.79
N TYR A 204 -6.58 -11.57 -1.80
CA TYR A 204 -6.13 -12.14 -0.54
C TYR A 204 -5.86 -13.64 -0.72
N ILE A 205 -4.66 -14.10 -0.36
CA ILE A 205 -4.32 -15.52 -0.33
C ILE A 205 -4.40 -15.99 1.12
N GLY A 206 -5.33 -16.91 1.38
CA GLY A 206 -5.78 -17.29 2.71
C GLY A 206 -7.29 -17.29 2.80
N ASP A 207 -7.82 -17.34 4.02
CA ASP A 207 -9.25 -17.48 4.27
C ASP A 207 -9.75 -16.55 5.40
N ALA A 208 -10.92 -16.86 5.96
CA ALA A 208 -11.50 -16.14 7.08
C ALA A 208 -10.66 -16.27 8.36
N TYR A 209 -9.88 -17.35 8.51
CA TYR A 209 -9.09 -17.64 9.70
C TYR A 209 -7.72 -16.97 9.67
N GLY A 210 -7.12 -16.80 8.50
CA GLY A 210 -5.80 -16.17 8.41
C GLY A 210 -5.23 -16.04 7.01
N PRO A 211 -4.06 -15.39 6.89
CA PRO A 211 -3.31 -15.37 5.65
C PRO A 211 -2.70 -16.75 5.38
N ALA A 212 -2.42 -17.02 4.11
CA ALA A 212 -1.55 -18.12 3.75
C ALA A 212 -0.16 -17.97 4.42
N PRO A 213 0.41 -19.05 4.96
CA PRO A 213 1.77 -19.03 5.49
C PRO A 213 2.79 -18.76 4.38
N THR A 214 3.94 -18.22 4.75
CA THR A 214 5.07 -18.18 3.82
C THR A 214 5.67 -19.58 3.67
N LEU A 215 6.27 -19.88 2.52
CA LEU A 215 6.87 -21.18 2.24
C LEU A 215 7.94 -21.57 3.27
N SER A 216 8.61 -20.58 3.89
CA SER A 216 9.57 -20.79 4.98
C SER A 216 8.96 -21.41 6.26
N GLU A 217 7.66 -21.19 6.48
CA GLU A 217 6.90 -21.65 7.66
C GLU A 217 6.28 -23.04 7.44
N VAL A 218 6.31 -23.55 6.21
CA VAL A 218 5.67 -24.82 5.84
C VAL A 218 6.69 -25.95 5.83
N ARG A 219 6.25 -27.15 6.20
CA ARG A 219 7.00 -28.40 6.03
C ARG A 219 6.25 -29.25 5.02
N LEU A 220 6.91 -29.52 3.89
CA LEU A 220 6.31 -30.24 2.76
C LEU A 220 6.95 -31.62 2.62
N PRO A 221 6.18 -32.63 2.21
CA PRO A 221 6.74 -33.89 1.78
C PRO A 221 7.56 -33.69 0.48
N GLN A 222 8.46 -34.63 0.21
CA GLN A 222 9.49 -34.47 -0.83
C GLN A 222 8.89 -34.34 -2.24
N ASP A 223 7.84 -35.11 -2.52
CA ASP A 223 7.12 -35.12 -3.80
C ASP A 223 6.41 -33.79 -4.06
N GLU A 224 5.72 -33.25 -3.07
CA GLU A 224 5.07 -31.94 -3.16
C GLU A 224 6.12 -30.82 -3.30
N ALA A 225 7.20 -30.85 -2.51
CA ALA A 225 8.27 -29.88 -2.60
C ALA A 225 8.93 -29.86 -4.01
N ALA A 226 9.09 -31.03 -4.63
CA ALA A 226 9.63 -31.13 -5.99
C ALA A 226 8.68 -30.49 -7.02
N ALA A 227 7.38 -30.76 -6.92
CA ALA A 227 6.37 -30.16 -7.80
C ALA A 227 6.31 -28.64 -7.65
N LEU A 228 6.31 -28.13 -6.42
CA LEU A 228 6.32 -26.69 -6.15
C LEU A 228 7.61 -26.02 -6.61
N PHE A 229 8.76 -26.68 -6.47
CA PHE A 229 10.01 -26.16 -7.00
C PHE A 229 9.94 -25.97 -8.53
N THR A 230 9.40 -26.95 -9.25
CA THR A 230 9.14 -26.80 -10.69
C THR A 230 8.22 -25.61 -10.96
N ARG A 231 7.17 -25.42 -10.16
CA ARG A 231 6.25 -24.27 -10.29
C ARG A 231 6.96 -22.93 -10.04
N VAL A 232 7.83 -22.83 -9.04
CA VAL A 232 8.66 -21.63 -8.81
C VAL A 232 9.54 -21.35 -10.04
N MET A 233 10.20 -22.37 -10.57
CA MET A 233 11.08 -22.20 -11.75
C MET A 233 10.30 -21.80 -13.01
N GLN A 234 9.07 -22.29 -13.20
CA GLN A 234 8.19 -21.82 -14.26
C GLN A 234 7.88 -20.31 -14.11
N ASN A 235 7.60 -19.86 -12.89
CA ASN A 235 7.39 -18.43 -12.60
C ASN A 235 8.66 -17.60 -12.85
N VAL A 236 9.84 -18.13 -12.51
CA VAL A 236 11.13 -17.50 -12.87
C VAL A 236 11.28 -17.37 -14.39
N SER A 237 10.92 -18.40 -15.16
CA SER A 237 10.92 -18.31 -16.63
C SER A 237 9.97 -17.22 -17.12
N LEU A 238 8.72 -17.19 -16.63
CA LEU A 238 7.74 -16.18 -17.01
C LEU A 238 8.21 -14.75 -16.69
N MET A 239 8.88 -14.55 -15.54
CA MET A 239 9.50 -13.26 -15.21
C MET A 239 10.56 -12.88 -16.24
N LEU A 240 11.47 -13.80 -16.58
CA LEU A 240 12.55 -13.53 -17.54
C LEU A 240 12.03 -13.28 -18.95
N ASP A 241 11.02 -14.02 -19.40
CA ASP A 241 10.34 -13.83 -20.69
C ASP A 241 9.66 -12.46 -20.79
N ASN A 242 9.28 -11.90 -19.64
CA ASN A 242 8.70 -10.56 -19.50
C ASN A 242 9.75 -9.47 -19.19
N HIS A 243 11.04 -9.79 -19.27
CA HIS A 243 12.16 -8.90 -18.94
C HIS A 243 12.14 -8.38 -17.49
N LEU A 244 11.65 -9.21 -16.57
CA LEU A 244 11.56 -8.94 -15.14
C LEU A 244 12.46 -9.87 -14.35
N VAL A 245 13.03 -9.35 -13.26
CA VAL A 245 13.74 -10.11 -12.25
C VAL A 245 13.22 -9.63 -10.91
N HIS A 246 12.76 -10.54 -10.06
CA HIS A 246 12.16 -10.21 -8.76
C HIS A 246 13.12 -9.46 -7.82
N GLY A 247 14.42 -9.75 -7.87
CA GLY A 247 15.45 -9.07 -7.07
C GLY A 247 15.54 -9.49 -5.60
N ASP A 248 14.50 -10.10 -5.03
CA ASP A 248 14.46 -10.61 -3.65
C ASP A 248 13.65 -11.92 -3.53
N LEU A 249 13.65 -12.76 -4.57
CA LEU A 249 12.88 -14.01 -4.52
C LEU A 249 13.49 -14.98 -3.49
N SER A 250 12.70 -15.31 -2.47
CA SER A 250 13.07 -16.25 -1.40
C SER A 250 11.83 -16.95 -0.85
N ALA A 251 12.01 -17.96 0.01
CA ALA A 251 10.90 -18.66 0.67
C ALA A 251 10.03 -17.76 1.57
N TYR A 252 10.48 -16.53 1.88
CA TYR A 252 9.70 -15.53 2.61
C TYR A 252 8.74 -14.74 1.71
N ASN A 253 9.02 -14.66 0.40
CA ASN A 253 8.24 -13.94 -0.60
C ASN A 253 7.42 -14.89 -1.49
N ILE A 254 7.23 -16.13 -1.02
CA ILE A 254 6.35 -17.13 -1.62
C ILE A 254 5.34 -17.53 -0.55
N LEU A 255 4.06 -17.32 -0.83
CA LEU A 255 2.96 -17.85 -0.03
C LEU A 255 2.62 -19.26 -0.50
N TYR A 256 2.26 -20.14 0.43
CA TYR A 256 1.76 -21.48 0.14
C TYR A 256 0.31 -21.61 0.61
N TRP A 257 -0.58 -22.01 -0.28
CA TRP A 257 -2.00 -22.17 0.03
C TRP A 257 -2.60 -23.31 -0.76
N GLU A 258 -3.24 -24.26 -0.08
CA GLU A 258 -4.00 -25.37 -0.68
C GLU A 258 -3.24 -26.15 -1.78
N GLY A 259 -1.93 -26.39 -1.57
CA GLY A 259 -1.10 -27.13 -2.54
C GLY A 259 -0.54 -26.28 -3.68
N ASP A 260 -0.79 -24.97 -3.68
CA ASP A 260 -0.29 -24.01 -4.66
C ASP A 260 0.63 -22.95 -4.02
N ILE A 261 1.34 -22.22 -4.89
CA ILE A 261 2.22 -21.11 -4.49
C ILE A 261 1.76 -19.79 -5.09
N TYR A 262 2.12 -18.68 -4.42
CA TYR A 262 1.91 -17.32 -4.91
C TYR A 262 3.12 -16.44 -4.57
N LEU A 263 3.75 -15.85 -5.59
CA LEU A 263 4.87 -14.92 -5.42
C LEU A 263 4.34 -13.52 -5.10
N ILE A 264 5.00 -12.84 -4.15
CA ILE A 264 4.63 -11.50 -3.65
C ILE A 264 5.87 -10.59 -3.58
N ASP A 265 5.65 -9.29 -3.37
CA ASP A 265 6.69 -8.26 -3.14
C ASP A 265 7.64 -8.01 -4.35
N PHE A 266 7.10 -7.44 -5.44
CA PHE A 266 7.78 -7.17 -6.73
C PHE A 266 8.34 -5.76 -6.93
#